data_AF-A0A973APS9-F1
#
_entry.id   AF-A0A973APS9-F1
#
_cell.length_a   1.000
_cell.length_b   1.000
_cell.length_c   1.000
_cell.angle_alpha   90.00
_cell.angle_beta   90.00
_cell.angle_gamma   90.00
#
_symmetry.space_group_name_H-M   'P 1'
#
loop_
_entity.id
_entity.type
_entity.pdbx_description
1 polymer ?
#
loop_
_entity_poly.entity_id
_entity_poly.type
_entity_poly.pdbx_seq_one_letter_code
_entity_poly.pdbx_strand_id
1 'polypeptide(L)'
;MILTAYHAKYFAYDLTRRASTGLDRLSMSLFDAAVDLNPHQIEAALFALESPLSKGVLLADEVGLGKTIEAGIVLCQFWAERKRRLLVICPASLRKQWALELSEKFNLPSR
;
A
#
# COMPACT_ATOMS: atom_id res chain seq x y z
N MET A 1 13.52 27.80 -21.07
CA MET A 1 14.39 27.63 -19.89
C MET A 1 14.91 26.21 -19.93
N ILE A 2 16.23 25.98 -20.07
CA ILE A 2 16.79 24.63 -20.21
C ILE A 2 16.97 24.04 -18.80
N LEU A 3 16.24 22.97 -18.50
CA LEU A 3 16.41 22.21 -17.26
C LEU A 3 17.77 21.49 -17.31
N THR A 4 18.68 21.85 -16.40
CA THR A 4 19.93 21.12 -16.20
C THR A 4 19.64 19.80 -15.46
N ALA A 5 20.55 18.83 -15.54
CA ALA A 5 20.43 17.57 -14.79
C ALA A 5 20.31 17.80 -13.27
N TYR A 6 20.94 18.87 -12.77
CA TYR A 6 20.84 19.27 -11.36
C TYR A 6 19.44 19.76 -10.99
N HIS A 7 18.84 20.61 -11.83
CA HIS A 7 17.47 21.07 -11.63
C HIS A 7 16.48 19.89 -11.70
N ALA A 8 16.66 18.95 -12.62
CA ALA A 8 15.83 17.76 -12.70
C ALA A 8 15.90 16.91 -11.41
N LYS A 9 17.10 16.72 -10.85
CA LYS A 9 17.28 16.00 -9.57
C LYS A 9 16.64 16.76 -8.39
N TYR A 10 16.81 18.08 -8.34
CA TYR A 10 16.21 18.91 -7.31
C TYR A 10 14.68 18.88 -7.38
N PHE A 11 14.09 19.04 -8.56
CA PHE A 11 12.62 18.98 -8.72
C PHE A 11 12.06 17.59 -8.43
N ALA A 12 12.76 16.52 -8.81
CA ALA A 12 12.35 15.16 -8.44
C ALA A 12 12.35 14.97 -6.91
N TYR A 13 13.37 15.49 -6.23
CA TYR A 13 13.44 15.46 -4.77
C TYR A 13 12.34 16.30 -4.11
N ASP A 14 12.10 17.52 -4.61
CA ASP A 14 11.06 18.43 -4.11
C ASP A 14 9.65 17.86 -4.32
N LEU A 15 9.38 17.23 -5.47
CA LEU A 15 8.11 16.52 -5.71
C LEU A 15 7.93 15.33 -4.76
N THR A 16 9.01 14.61 -4.43
CA THR A 16 8.97 13.53 -3.43
C THR A 16 8.64 14.07 -2.04
N ARG A 17 9.12 15.27 -1.69
CA ARG A 17 8.81 15.95 -0.42
C ARG A 17 7.37 16.47 -0.35
N ARG A 18 6.77 16.81 -1.50
CA ARG A 18 5.41 17.35 -1.60
C ARG A 18 4.33 16.27 -1.75
N ALA A 19 4.73 15.01 -1.96
CA ALA A 19 3.80 13.90 -1.95
C ALA A 19 3.14 13.78 -0.58
N SER A 20 1.82 13.57 -0.54
CA SER A 20 1.07 13.33 0.70
C SER A 20 1.74 12.21 1.50
N THR A 21 2.09 12.48 2.75
CA THR A 21 2.72 11.52 3.67
C THR A 21 1.73 11.04 4.72
N GLY A 22 1.93 9.83 5.26
CA GLY A 22 1.14 9.33 6.38
C GLY A 22 -0.33 9.10 6.01
N LEU A 23 -1.24 9.54 6.88
CA LEU A 23 -2.69 9.27 6.76
C LEU A 23 -3.31 9.89 5.49
N ASP A 24 -2.84 11.05 5.06
CA ASP A 24 -3.31 11.71 3.82
C ASP A 24 -3.01 10.89 2.56
N ARG A 25 -1.97 10.06 2.62
CA ARG A 25 -1.63 9.14 1.54
C ARG A 25 -2.65 8.01 1.44
N LEU A 26 -3.07 7.47 2.60
CA LEU A 26 -4.01 6.36 2.72
C LEU A 26 -5.47 6.78 2.55
N SER A 27 -5.86 7.99 2.97
CA SER A 27 -7.25 8.45 2.98
C SER A 27 -7.96 8.26 1.64
N MET A 28 -7.29 8.59 0.53
CA MET A 28 -7.83 8.42 -0.83
C MET A 28 -7.98 6.95 -1.27
N SER A 29 -7.18 6.03 -0.72
CA SER A 29 -7.28 4.59 -1.05
C SER A 29 -8.29 3.85 -0.17
N LEU A 30 -8.46 4.31 1.08
CA LEU A 30 -9.35 3.72 2.06
C LEU A 30 -10.81 4.09 1.84
N PHE A 31 -11.09 5.22 1.16
CA PHE A 31 -12.45 5.62 0.80
C PHE A 31 -13.18 4.61 -0.11
N ASP A 32 -12.43 3.79 -0.86
CA ASP A 32 -12.97 2.78 -1.78
C ASP A 32 -13.03 1.37 -1.16
N ALA A 33 -12.48 1.19 0.05
CA ALA A 33 -12.47 -0.10 0.73
C ALA A 33 -13.80 -0.32 1.47
N ALA A 34 -14.49 -1.42 1.15
CA ALA A 34 -15.78 -1.77 1.76
C ALA A 34 -15.64 -2.46 3.13
N VAL A 35 -14.66 -2.04 3.95
CA VAL A 35 -14.27 -2.72 5.19
C VAL A 35 -14.23 -1.75 6.36
N ASP A 36 -14.85 -2.14 7.47
CA ASP A 36 -14.59 -1.52 8.77
C ASP A 36 -13.18 -1.90 9.23
N LEU A 37 -12.23 -1.00 9.00
CA LEU A 37 -10.83 -1.20 9.37
C LEU A 37 -10.60 -0.82 10.83
N ASN A 38 -9.87 -1.68 11.54
CA ASN A 38 -9.47 -1.38 12.92
C ASN A 38 -8.29 -0.40 12.94
N PRO A 39 -8.17 0.46 13.97
CA PRO A 39 -7.08 1.44 14.07
C PRO A 39 -5.69 0.83 13.95
N HIS A 40 -5.44 -0.33 14.57
CA HIS A 40 -4.13 -0.99 14.52
C HIS A 40 -3.75 -1.43 13.10
N GLN A 41 -4.74 -1.77 12.26
CA GLN A 41 -4.50 -2.18 10.87
C GLN A 41 -4.07 -0.98 10.00
N ILE A 42 -4.62 0.20 10.31
CA ILE A 42 -4.23 1.45 9.66
C ILE A 42 -2.79 1.80 10.05
N GLU A 43 -2.44 1.68 11.33
CA GLU A 43 -1.09 1.92 11.84
C GLU A 43 -0.06 0.97 11.21
N ALA A 44 -0.38 -0.33 11.13
CA ALA A 44 0.48 -1.32 10.47
C ALA A 44 0.68 -1.01 8.98
N ALA A 45 -0.37 -0.58 8.28
CA ALA A 45 -0.27 -0.19 6.87
C ALA A 45 0.54 1.10 6.68
N LEU A 46 0.37 2.09 7.55
CA LEU A 46 1.18 3.31 7.57
C LEU A 46 2.66 2.97 7.76
N PHE A 47 2.97 2.13 8.73
CA PHE A 47 4.32 1.64 8.97
C PHE A 47 4.90 0.90 7.75
N ALA A 48 4.10 0.06 7.09
CA ALA A 48 4.50 -0.63 5.86
C ALA A 48 4.76 0.32 4.67
N LEU A 49 4.08 1.47 4.65
CA LEU A 49 4.21 2.50 3.62
C LEU A 49 5.26 3.58 3.96
N GLU A 50 5.71 3.61 5.21
CA GLU A 50 6.70 4.55 5.70
C GLU A 50 8.11 4.22 5.21
N SER A 51 8.81 5.29 4.87
CA SER A 51 10.21 5.35 4.43
C SER A 51 10.55 4.70 3.08
N PRO A 52 11.14 5.45 2.13
CA PRO A 52 11.76 4.90 0.92
C PRO A 52 13.07 4.12 1.18
N LEU A 53 13.58 4.14 2.42
CA LEU A 53 14.87 3.56 2.80
C LEU A 53 14.72 2.17 3.44
N SER A 54 13.54 1.83 3.96
CA SER A 54 13.18 0.49 4.40
C SER A 54 13.09 -0.41 3.17
N LYS A 55 13.93 -1.43 3.11
CA LYS A 55 13.94 -2.41 2.00
C LYS A 55 12.74 -3.38 2.03
N GLY A 56 11.83 -3.19 2.99
CA GLY A 56 10.68 -4.05 3.25
C GLY A 56 10.25 -3.96 4.71
N VAL A 57 9.11 -4.56 5.02
CA VAL A 57 8.50 -4.59 6.35
C VAL A 57 8.04 -6.02 6.65
N LEU A 58 8.12 -6.41 7.93
CA LEU A 58 7.61 -7.67 8.45
C LEU A 58 6.42 -7.38 9.37
N LEU A 59 5.22 -7.80 8.97
CA LEU A 59 4.01 -7.77 9.81
C LEU A 59 3.97 -9.07 10.64
N ALA A 60 4.16 -8.94 11.95
CA ALA A 60 4.37 -10.07 12.86
C ALA A 60 3.35 -10.13 14.01
N ASP A 61 2.17 -9.55 13.80
CA ASP A 61 1.08 -9.54 14.77
C ASP A 61 0.56 -10.95 15.06
N GLU A 62 -0.26 -11.10 16.11
CA GLU A 62 -0.89 -12.36 16.48
C GLU A 62 -1.76 -12.96 15.34
N VAL A 63 -1.94 -14.28 15.38
CA VAL A 63 -2.80 -14.99 14.44
C VAL A 63 -4.25 -14.50 14.62
N GLY A 64 -4.89 -14.10 13.52
CA GLY A 64 -6.27 -13.60 13.54
C GLY A 64 -6.43 -12.08 13.63
N LEU A 65 -5.37 -11.30 13.88
CA LEU A 65 -5.46 -9.83 13.97
C LEU A 65 -5.67 -9.08 12.64
N GLY A 66 -5.61 -9.82 11.52
CA GLY A 66 -5.93 -9.27 10.21
C GLY A 66 -4.74 -8.85 9.34
N LYS A 67 -3.58 -9.49 9.49
CA LYS A 67 -2.41 -9.27 8.61
C LYS A 67 -2.71 -9.31 7.10
N THR A 68 -3.67 -10.13 6.67
CA THR A 68 -4.13 -10.16 5.27
C THR A 68 -4.80 -8.85 4.87
N ILE A 69 -5.60 -8.26 5.76
CA ILE A 69 -6.26 -6.96 5.56
C ILE A 69 -5.21 -5.85 5.52
N GLU A 70 -4.26 -5.84 6.46
CA GLU A 70 -3.15 -4.87 6.48
C GLU A 70 -2.36 -4.87 5.17
N ALA A 71 -1.98 -6.06 4.68
CA ALA A 71 -1.33 -6.20 3.38
C ALA A 71 -2.23 -5.76 2.22
N GLY A 72 -3.54 -6.03 2.31
CA GLY A 72 -4.54 -5.55 1.34
C GLY A 72 -4.61 -4.03 1.25
N ILE A 73 -4.56 -3.32 2.39
CA ILE A 73 -4.51 -1.85 2.45
C ILE A 73 -3.26 -1.34 1.70
N VAL A 74 -2.09 -1.95 1.95
CA VAL A 74 -0.84 -1.58 1.29
C VAL A 74 -0.93 -1.78 -0.23
N LEU A 75 -1.50 -2.91 -0.67
CA LEU A 75 -1.71 -3.20 -2.09
C LEU A 75 -2.69 -2.21 -2.73
N CYS A 76 -3.78 -1.89 -2.05
CA CYS A 76 -4.77 -0.91 -2.50
C CYS A 76 -4.13 0.48 -2.67
N GLN A 77 -3.32 0.90 -1.70
CA GLN A 77 -2.59 2.16 -1.80
C GLN A 77 -1.65 2.20 -3.01
N PHE A 78 -0.85 1.16 -3.21
CA PHE A 78 0.04 1.10 -4.37
C PHE A 78 -0.74 1.07 -5.69
N TRP A 79 -1.90 0.41 -5.72
CA TRP A 79 -2.79 0.42 -6.87
C TRP A 79 -3.39 1.81 -7.13
N ALA A 80 -3.78 2.55 -6.09
CA ALA A 80 -4.24 3.93 -6.18
C ALA A 80 -3.14 4.84 -6.75
N GLU A 81 -1.88 4.61 -6.36
CA GLU A 81 -0.67 5.26 -6.89
C GLU A 81 -0.26 4.78 -8.29
N ARG A 82 -1.14 4.04 -9.00
CA ARG A 82 -0.90 3.50 -10.35
C ARG A 82 0.26 2.50 -10.45
N LYS A 83 0.73 1.92 -9.34
CA LYS A 83 1.68 0.81 -9.37
C LYS A 83 0.93 -0.47 -9.70
N ARG A 84 1.11 -0.97 -10.93
CA ARG A 84 0.38 -2.15 -11.45
C ARG A 84 1.15 -3.47 -11.34
N ARG A 85 2.44 -3.43 -11.00
CA ARG A 85 3.27 -4.63 -10.80
C ARG A 85 3.28 -5.03 -9.33
N LEU A 86 2.17 -5.61 -8.88
CA LEU A 86 2.01 -6.12 -7.51
C LEU A 86 1.97 -7.65 -7.56
N LEU A 87 2.71 -8.31 -6.67
CA LEU A 87 2.80 -9.76 -6.60
C LEU A 87 2.54 -10.23 -5.17
N VAL A 88 1.56 -11.11 -5.02
CA VAL A 88 1.30 -11.83 -3.77
C VAL A 88 1.81 -13.26 -3.93
N ILE A 89 2.74 -13.66 -3.07
CA ILE A 89 3.24 -15.03 -3.01
C ILE A 89 2.60 -15.70 -1.79
N CYS A 90 1.82 -16.75 -2.02
CA CYS A 90 1.16 -17.50 -0.96
C CYS A 90 1.09 -19.01 -1.30
N PRO A 91 0.92 -19.88 -0.29
CA PRO A 91 0.59 -21.28 -0.50
C PRO A 91 -0.62 -21.48 -1.41
N ALA A 92 -0.63 -22.58 -2.18
CA ALA A 92 -1.68 -22.85 -3.16
C ALA A 92 -3.11 -22.84 -2.56
N SER A 93 -3.25 -23.29 -1.32
CA SER A 93 -4.51 -23.30 -0.58
C SER A 93 -5.07 -21.90 -0.29
N LEU A 94 -4.21 -20.89 -0.14
CA LEU A 94 -4.62 -19.52 0.22
C LEU A 94 -4.92 -18.64 -1.00
N ARG A 95 -4.61 -19.09 -2.22
CA ARG A 95 -4.81 -18.28 -3.44
C ARG A 95 -6.25 -17.82 -3.61
N LYS A 96 -7.22 -18.71 -3.42
CA LYS A 96 -8.65 -18.39 -3.53
C LYS A 96 -9.09 -17.38 -2.47
N GLN A 97 -8.60 -17.53 -1.23
CA GLN A 97 -8.89 -16.60 -0.15
C GLN A 97 -8.31 -15.21 -0.47
N TRP A 98 -7.06 -15.12 -0.91
CA TRP A 98 -6.46 -13.86 -1.33
C TRP A 98 -7.21 -13.20 -2.49
N ALA A 99 -7.60 -13.97 -3.51
CA ALA A 99 -8.37 -13.45 -4.63
C ALA A 99 -9.72 -12.86 -4.18
N LEU A 100 -10.42 -13.58 -3.30
CA LEU A 100 -11.70 -13.14 -2.74
C LEU A 100 -11.54 -11.86 -1.93
N GLU A 101 -10.62 -11.85 -0.96
CA GLU A 101 -10.30 -10.70 -0.11
C GLU A 101 -9.96 -9.46 -0.96
N LEU A 102 -9.09 -9.59 -1.96
CA LEU A 102 -8.73 -8.49 -2.85
C LEU A 102 -9.94 -7.96 -3.65
N SER A 103 -10.78 -8.86 -4.17
CA SER A 103 -11.94 -8.46 -4.98
C SER A 103 -13.08 -7.86 -4.17
N GLU A 104 -13.46 -8.47 -3.05
CA GLU A 104 -14.64 -8.08 -2.27
C GLU A 104 -14.36 -6.88 -1.38
N LYS A 105 -13.16 -6.82 -0.79
CA LYS A 105 -12.85 -5.80 0.22
C LYS A 105 -12.13 -4.58 -0.33
N PHE A 106 -11.31 -4.78 -1.37
CA PHE A 106 -10.46 -3.73 -1.93
C PHE A 106 -10.75 -3.42 -3.40
N ASN A 107 -11.71 -4.11 -4.02
CA ASN A 107 -12.06 -3.95 -5.44
C ASN A 107 -10.84 -4.08 -6.38
N LEU A 108 -9.88 -4.96 -6.00
CA LEU A 108 -8.65 -5.18 -6.74
C LEU A 108 -8.77 -6.45 -7.61
N PRO A 109 -8.46 -6.36 -8.92
CA PRO A 109 -8.45 -7.53 -9.77
C PRO A 109 -7.26 -8.44 -9.42
N SER A 110 -7.52 -9.73 -9.25
CA SER A 110 -6.50 -10.77 -9.17
C SER A 110 -6.56 -11.66 -10.42
N ARG A 111 -5.40 -12.06 -10.93
CA ARG A 111 -5.26 -12.92 -12.12
C ARG A 111 -4.61 -14.25 -11.73
#